data_AF-A0A0G4K6A6-F1
#
_entry.id   AF-A0A0G4K6A6-F1
#
_cell.length_a   1.000
_cell.length_b   1.000
_cell.length_c   1.000
_cell.angle_alpha   90.00
_cell.angle_beta   90.00
_cell.angle_gamma   90.00
#
_symmetry.space_group_name_H-M   'P 1'
#
loop_
_entity.id
_entity.type
_entity.pdbx_description
1 polymer ?
#
loop_
_entity_poly.entity_id
_entity_poly.type
_entity_poly.pdbx_seq_one_letter_code
_entity_poly.pdbx_strand_id
1 'polypeptide(L)'
;MRMFKLFSYIVISSLAIISCGLPDVTGVTLELNQPYITKIIPGNNKLTVEFEAQNNEPSFSGYNIYFGDSTNPRKYRLYNQQKALPTISDTKSQVIKKYSFTIETGAYFSTNSTDVYTLKDSDLNNGIPIYVWVSAYQITPQLESYYYYDNFVKMGTPRPEALNQTITPNNNINMDGRDLARLIDSGGVLYFQNVGNTSMMVVSGTSLNDIVVPPENGYGNIDLQVKANRLYLIKITDGNNAYYGKIYVRSVNGASSITVDYCRQTSANILSY
;
A
#
# COMPACT_ATOMS: atom_id res chain seq x y z
N MET A 1 49.91 66.71 7.57
CA MET A 1 48.72 66.15 8.26
C MET A 1 47.60 65.71 7.29
N ARG A 2 47.93 65.08 6.14
CA ARG A 2 46.94 64.58 5.17
C ARG A 2 47.20 63.15 4.66
N MET A 3 48.42 62.62 4.74
CA MET A 3 48.71 61.23 4.34
C MET A 3 48.24 60.17 5.35
N PHE A 4 48.29 60.45 6.66
CA PHE A 4 47.79 59.52 7.68
C PHE A 4 46.28 59.31 7.64
N LYS A 5 45.50 60.33 7.24
CA LYS A 5 44.04 60.20 7.08
C LYS A 5 43.63 59.40 5.83
N LEU A 6 44.47 59.41 4.78
CA LEU A 6 44.22 58.65 3.56
C LEU A 6 44.50 57.15 3.77
N PHE A 7 45.51 56.82 4.59
CA PHE A 7 45.84 55.44 4.95
C PHE A 7 44.75 54.80 5.82
N SER A 8 44.15 55.55 6.75
CA SER A 8 43.03 55.08 7.58
C SER A 8 41.76 54.80 6.77
N TYR A 9 41.50 55.56 5.70
CA TYR A 9 40.32 55.38 4.85
C TYR A 9 40.42 54.15 3.94
N ILE A 10 41.63 53.81 3.48
CA ILE A 10 41.89 52.63 2.66
C ILE A 10 41.77 51.34 3.48
N VAL A 11 42.21 51.34 4.75
CA VAL A 11 42.11 50.18 5.65
C VAL A 11 40.66 49.93 6.12
N ILE A 12 39.86 50.99 6.29
CA ILE A 12 38.43 50.85 6.68
C ILE A 12 37.55 50.47 5.46
N SER A 13 37.95 50.84 4.24
CA SER A 13 37.22 50.48 3.01
C SER A 13 37.61 49.11 2.43
N SER A 14 38.75 48.53 2.82
CA SER A 14 39.16 47.18 2.42
C SER A 14 38.59 46.06 3.29
N LEU A 15 38.02 46.39 4.47
CA LEU A 15 37.35 45.43 5.35
C LEU A 15 35.95 45.01 4.87
N ALA A 16 35.45 45.56 3.76
CA ALA A 16 34.11 45.26 3.23
C ALA A 16 34.08 44.26 2.05
N ILE A 17 35.21 43.68 1.65
CA ILE A 17 35.27 42.79 0.46
C ILE A 17 36.04 41.49 0.73
N ILE A 18 35.78 40.85 1.88
CA ILE A 18 35.88 39.38 2.00
C ILE A 18 34.74 38.94 2.93
N SER A 19 33.50 39.17 2.51
CA SER A 19 32.43 38.24 2.90
C SER A 19 32.49 37.09 1.90
N CYS A 20 33.45 36.20 2.10
CA CYS A 20 33.14 34.80 1.89
C CYS A 20 32.15 34.49 3.00
N GLY A 21 30.85 34.61 2.72
CA GLY A 21 29.83 34.02 3.58
C GLY A 21 30.32 32.61 3.87
N LEU A 22 30.43 32.25 5.16
CA LEU A 22 30.77 30.89 5.52
C LEU A 22 29.88 29.97 4.67
N PRO A 23 30.43 28.94 4.01
CA PRO A 23 29.57 27.92 3.42
C PRO A 23 28.69 27.45 4.55
N ASP A 24 27.37 27.54 4.35
CA ASP A 24 26.40 27.21 5.36
C ASP A 24 26.66 25.78 5.83
N VAL A 25 27.21 25.66 7.04
CA VAL A 25 27.52 24.37 7.67
C VAL A 25 26.23 23.68 8.16
N THR A 26 25.05 24.26 7.92
CA THR A 26 23.77 23.54 8.01
C THR A 26 23.47 22.68 6.79
N GLY A 27 24.40 22.59 5.83
CA GLY A 27 24.47 21.52 4.82
C GLY A 27 24.69 20.12 5.41
N VAL A 28 24.21 19.84 6.62
CA VAL A 28 23.79 18.49 6.97
C VAL A 28 22.65 18.23 6.00
N THR A 29 22.87 17.35 5.02
CA THR A 29 21.76 16.73 4.28
C THR A 29 20.73 16.35 5.31
N LEU A 30 19.61 17.09 5.33
CA LEU A 30 18.54 16.89 6.28
C LEU A 30 17.88 15.57 5.88
N GLU A 31 18.49 14.49 6.35
CA GLU A 31 18.15 13.14 5.95
C GLU A 31 17.03 12.68 6.87
N LEU A 32 15.84 13.20 6.58
CA LEU A 32 14.63 12.62 7.12
C LEU A 32 14.69 11.13 6.81
N ASN A 33 14.66 10.29 7.84
CA ASN A 33 14.74 8.84 7.68
C ASN A 33 13.59 8.31 6.83
N GLN A 34 13.92 7.30 6.05
CA GLN A 34 13.03 6.73 5.07
C GLN A 34 11.95 5.84 5.70
N PRO A 35 10.68 6.07 5.36
CA PRO A 35 9.64 5.08 5.61
C PRO A 35 9.85 3.83 4.74
N TYR A 36 9.75 2.66 5.34
CA TYR A 36 9.79 1.39 4.64
C TYR A 36 8.40 0.78 4.57
N ILE A 37 7.82 0.71 3.36
CA ILE A 37 6.53 0.04 3.15
C ILE A 37 6.73 -1.46 3.33
N THR A 38 6.16 -1.98 4.41
CA THR A 38 6.24 -3.40 4.77
C THR A 38 5.19 -4.22 4.02
N LYS A 39 4.02 -3.64 3.77
CA LYS A 39 2.89 -4.34 3.16
C LYS A 39 1.94 -3.38 2.43
N ILE A 40 1.42 -3.82 1.29
CA ILE A 40 0.23 -3.22 0.66
C ILE A 40 -0.87 -4.28 0.70
N ILE A 41 -2.03 -3.95 1.26
CA ILE A 41 -3.18 -4.84 1.41
C ILE A 41 -4.32 -4.30 0.54
N PRO A 42 -4.58 -4.94 -0.61
CA PRO A 42 -5.74 -4.64 -1.41
C PRO A 42 -7.08 -4.94 -0.75
N GLY A 43 -8.06 -4.11 -1.08
CA GLY A 43 -9.47 -4.36 -0.80
C GLY A 43 -10.35 -3.80 -1.93
N ASN A 44 -11.66 -3.83 -1.72
CA ASN A 44 -12.62 -3.35 -2.71
C ASN A 44 -12.50 -1.84 -2.91
N ASN A 45 -12.05 -1.42 -4.10
CA ASN A 45 -11.78 -0.03 -4.47
C ASN A 45 -10.88 0.73 -3.46
N LYS A 46 -9.95 0.02 -2.82
CA LYS A 46 -9.06 0.61 -1.81
C LYS A 46 -7.75 -0.16 -1.66
N LEU A 47 -6.74 0.51 -1.10
CA LEU A 47 -5.48 -0.10 -0.68
C LEU A 47 -5.13 0.36 0.74
N THR A 48 -4.80 -0.58 1.62
CA THR A 48 -4.20 -0.26 2.92
C THR A 48 -2.68 -0.39 2.82
N VAL A 49 -1.97 0.65 3.23
CA VAL A 49 -0.52 0.77 3.23
C VAL A 49 -0.05 0.56 4.66
N GLU A 50 0.75 -0.46 4.90
CA GLU A 50 1.46 -0.64 6.16
C GLU A 50 2.94 -0.32 5.94
N PHE A 51 3.50 0.49 6.84
CA PHE A 51 4.89 0.88 6.76
C PHE A 51 5.50 1.06 8.15
N GLU A 52 6.81 0.89 8.21
CA GLU A 52 7.63 1.11 9.39
C GLU A 52 8.50 2.33 9.16
N ALA A 53 8.59 3.19 10.17
CA ALA A 53 9.42 4.37 10.08
C ALA A 53 9.87 4.84 11.47
N GLN A 54 11.02 5.49 11.50
CA GLN A 54 11.61 6.11 12.67
C GLN A 54 12.24 7.40 12.16
N ASN A 55 11.93 8.55 12.75
CA ASN A 55 12.53 9.81 12.33
C ASN A 55 12.88 10.65 13.56
N ASN A 56 14.16 10.94 13.77
CA ASN A 56 14.63 11.67 14.95
C ASN A 56 14.84 13.18 14.67
N GLU A 57 14.57 13.63 13.45
CA GLU A 57 14.80 15.01 13.03
C GLU A 57 13.89 15.96 13.83
N PRO A 58 14.43 17.00 14.50
CA PRO A 58 13.64 17.97 15.26
C PRO A 58 12.47 18.61 14.50
N SER A 59 12.61 18.85 13.20
CA SER A 59 11.58 19.46 12.34
C SER A 59 10.60 18.47 11.72
N PHE A 60 10.77 17.15 11.95
CA PHE A 60 9.87 16.13 11.43
C PHE A 60 8.42 16.37 11.89
N SER A 61 7.51 16.36 10.93
CA SER A 61 6.09 16.70 11.13
C SER A 61 5.13 15.56 10.79
N GLY A 62 5.61 14.49 10.17
CA GLY A 62 4.79 13.33 9.78
C GLY A 62 5.14 12.78 8.39
N TYR A 63 4.22 12.01 7.81
CA TYR A 63 4.42 11.32 6.53
C TYR A 63 3.41 11.74 5.47
N ASN A 64 3.90 11.99 4.26
CA ASN A 64 3.08 12.15 3.08
C ASN A 64 2.95 10.83 2.34
N ILE A 65 1.71 10.50 1.98
CA ILE A 65 1.40 9.33 1.19
C ILE A 65 1.01 9.78 -0.20
N TYR A 66 1.57 9.11 -1.18
CA TYR A 66 1.27 9.32 -2.57
C TYR A 66 0.87 8.01 -3.22
N PHE A 67 0.12 8.11 -4.29
CA PHE A 67 -0.08 7.00 -5.19
C PHE A 67 -0.16 7.45 -6.64
N GLY A 68 -0.03 6.50 -7.56
CA GLY A 68 -0.15 6.73 -8.98
C GLY A 68 0.07 5.47 -9.80
N ASP A 69 0.60 5.64 -11.00
CA ASP A 69 0.95 4.55 -11.89
C ASP A 69 2.46 4.24 -11.86
N SER A 70 2.88 3.26 -12.65
CA SER A 70 4.28 2.80 -12.71
C SER A 70 5.26 3.85 -13.25
N THR A 71 4.77 4.91 -13.89
CA THR A 71 5.58 5.98 -14.47
C THR A 71 5.63 7.21 -13.57
N ASN A 72 4.55 7.45 -12.81
CA ASN A 72 4.44 8.56 -11.88
C ASN A 72 3.73 8.11 -10.58
N PRO A 73 4.44 7.46 -9.64
CA PRO A 73 3.87 6.99 -8.37
C PRO A 73 3.47 8.13 -7.42
N ARG A 74 3.95 9.35 -7.69
CA ARG A 74 3.71 10.55 -6.89
C ARG A 74 2.62 11.44 -7.49
N LYS A 75 1.92 10.95 -8.51
CA LYS A 75 0.88 11.70 -9.25
C LYS A 75 -0.19 12.25 -8.32
N TYR A 76 -0.68 11.45 -7.39
CA TYR A 76 -1.72 11.82 -6.44
C TYR A 76 -1.10 11.95 -5.05
N ARG A 77 -1.04 13.17 -4.52
CA ARG A 77 -0.62 13.45 -3.14
C ARG A 77 -1.83 13.44 -2.23
N LEU A 78 -1.82 12.59 -1.19
CA LEU A 78 -2.91 12.49 -0.23
C LEU A 78 -2.77 13.52 0.89
N TYR A 79 -3.91 13.99 1.39
CA TYR A 79 -4.00 14.95 2.47
C TYR A 79 -4.75 14.35 3.66
N ASN A 80 -4.55 14.92 4.84
CA ASN A 80 -5.35 14.56 6.00
C ASN A 80 -6.80 15.08 5.89
N GLN A 81 -7.61 14.78 6.91
CA GLN A 81 -9.03 15.19 6.95
C GLN A 81 -9.25 16.71 6.97
N GLN A 82 -8.23 17.49 7.34
CA GLN A 82 -8.25 18.96 7.32
C GLN A 82 -7.73 19.53 5.99
N LYS A 83 -7.51 18.68 4.97
CA LYS A 83 -6.92 19.05 3.68
C LYS A 83 -5.52 19.69 3.81
N ALA A 84 -4.76 19.25 4.82
CA ALA A 84 -3.41 19.71 5.09
C ALA A 84 -2.39 18.58 4.97
N LEU A 85 -1.12 18.97 4.81
CA LEU A 85 0.03 18.08 4.93
C LEU A 85 0.61 18.17 6.36
N PRO A 86 1.15 17.07 6.91
CA PRO A 86 1.28 15.79 6.25
C PRO A 86 -0.02 14.95 6.21
N THR A 87 -0.04 13.92 5.35
CA THR A 87 -1.15 12.95 5.30
C THR A 87 -1.37 12.29 6.66
N ILE A 88 -0.27 11.87 7.32
CA ILE A 88 -0.24 11.39 8.70
C ILE A 88 0.64 12.34 9.51
N SER A 89 0.08 13.00 10.53
CA SER A 89 0.86 13.79 11.47
C SER A 89 1.55 12.90 12.49
N ASP A 90 2.83 13.16 12.73
CA ASP A 90 3.58 12.54 13.83
C ASP A 90 4.72 13.47 14.26
N THR A 91 5.32 13.18 15.41
CA THR A 91 6.49 13.88 15.92
C THR A 91 7.69 12.95 15.96
N LYS A 92 8.88 13.54 16.03
CA LYS A 92 10.14 12.79 16.06
C LYS A 92 10.15 11.66 17.11
N SER A 93 10.78 10.56 16.76
CA SER A 93 10.89 9.34 17.54
C SER A 93 12.23 8.68 17.32
N GLN A 94 12.85 8.21 18.41
CA GLN A 94 14.02 7.35 18.40
C GLN A 94 13.68 5.86 18.35
N VAL A 95 12.40 5.51 18.21
CA VAL A 95 11.95 4.11 18.11
C VAL A 95 11.19 3.92 16.80
N ILE A 96 11.38 2.77 16.15
CA ILE A 96 10.62 2.36 14.97
C ILE A 96 9.14 2.22 15.35
N LYS A 97 8.30 2.97 14.65
CA LYS A 97 6.85 2.92 14.76
C LYS A 97 6.27 2.22 13.53
N LYS A 98 5.13 1.57 13.72
CA LYS A 98 4.32 0.97 12.66
C LYS A 98 3.15 1.89 12.35
N TYR A 99 2.90 2.10 11.07
CA TYR A 99 1.80 2.91 10.57
C TYR A 99 0.92 2.09 9.64
N SER A 100 -0.35 2.44 9.61
CA SER A 100 -1.32 1.92 8.66
C SER A 100 -2.16 3.07 8.14
N PHE A 101 -2.36 3.13 6.83
CA PHE A 101 -3.20 4.13 6.19
C PHE A 101 -3.95 3.52 5.01
N THR A 102 -5.25 3.80 4.93
CA THR A 102 -6.09 3.31 3.84
C THR A 102 -6.33 4.41 2.81
N ILE A 103 -5.91 4.14 1.59
CA ILE A 103 -6.27 4.91 0.39
C ILE A 103 -7.63 4.39 -0.07
N GLU A 104 -8.67 5.19 0.10
CA GLU A 104 -10.05 4.83 -0.21
C GLU A 104 -10.84 6.01 -0.78
N THR A 105 -11.96 5.71 -1.44
CA THR A 105 -12.94 6.69 -1.89
C THR A 105 -13.31 7.63 -0.73
N GLY A 106 -13.35 8.94 -1.00
CA GLY A 106 -13.55 9.95 0.02
C GLY A 106 -12.27 10.59 0.56
N ALA A 107 -11.09 9.97 0.35
CA ALA A 107 -9.82 10.59 0.76
C ALA A 107 -9.51 11.85 -0.07
N TYR A 108 -8.87 12.83 0.56
CA TYR A 108 -8.48 14.07 -0.11
C TYR A 108 -7.15 13.94 -0.81
N PHE A 109 -7.06 14.48 -2.04
CA PHE A 109 -5.83 14.42 -2.83
C PHE A 109 -5.62 15.66 -3.70
N SER A 110 -4.40 15.84 -4.20
CA SER A 110 -4.05 16.82 -5.23
C SER A 110 -3.09 16.21 -6.24
N THR A 111 -3.20 16.64 -7.50
CA THR A 111 -2.24 16.33 -8.58
C THR A 111 -1.34 17.50 -8.97
N ASN A 112 -1.65 18.70 -8.47
CA ASN A 112 -0.99 19.96 -8.83
C ASN A 112 -0.54 20.77 -7.60
N SER A 113 -0.65 20.19 -6.40
CA SER A 113 -0.31 20.80 -5.12
C SER A 113 -1.13 22.03 -4.70
N THR A 114 -2.13 22.43 -5.49
CA THR A 114 -2.91 23.67 -5.28
C THR A 114 -4.38 23.36 -5.03
N ASP A 115 -4.98 22.56 -5.90
CA ASP A 115 -6.38 22.15 -5.76
C ASP A 115 -6.49 20.82 -5.01
N VAL A 116 -7.39 20.76 -4.04
CA VAL A 116 -7.64 19.53 -3.26
C VAL A 116 -9.02 18.97 -3.59
N TYR A 117 -9.02 17.77 -4.17
CA TYR A 117 -10.19 17.02 -4.58
C TYR A 117 -10.44 15.82 -3.66
N THR A 118 -11.51 15.10 -3.92
CA THR A 118 -11.90 13.87 -3.20
C THR A 118 -11.85 12.69 -4.15
N LEU A 119 -11.22 11.59 -3.73
CA LEU A 119 -11.15 10.36 -4.51
C LEU A 119 -12.53 9.76 -4.74
N LYS A 120 -12.74 9.26 -5.96
CA LYS A 120 -13.92 8.53 -6.41
C LYS A 120 -13.56 7.07 -6.66
N ASP A 121 -14.56 6.20 -6.74
CA ASP A 121 -14.34 4.78 -7.07
C ASP A 121 -13.56 4.58 -8.37
N SER A 122 -13.78 5.47 -9.35
CA SER A 122 -13.07 5.47 -10.64
C SER A 122 -11.56 5.71 -10.52
N ASP A 123 -11.10 6.34 -9.44
CA ASP A 123 -9.68 6.61 -9.19
C ASP A 123 -8.97 5.40 -8.58
N LEU A 124 -9.74 4.45 -8.01
CA LEU A 124 -9.26 3.25 -7.32
C LEU A 124 -9.90 1.98 -7.89
N ASN A 125 -10.06 1.90 -9.22
CA ASN A 125 -10.72 0.78 -9.89
C ASN A 125 -10.07 -0.57 -9.55
N ASN A 126 -10.91 -1.56 -9.25
CA ASN A 126 -10.47 -2.94 -9.08
C ASN A 126 -9.76 -3.47 -10.34
N GLY A 127 -8.67 -4.20 -10.16
CA GLY A 127 -7.85 -4.77 -11.23
C GLY A 127 -6.83 -3.81 -11.82
N ILE A 128 -6.80 -2.54 -11.42
CA ILE A 128 -5.82 -1.57 -11.90
C ILE A 128 -4.67 -1.44 -10.89
N PRO A 129 -3.42 -1.78 -11.26
CA PRO A 129 -2.26 -1.60 -10.39
C PRO A 129 -2.07 -0.15 -9.97
N ILE A 130 -1.82 0.05 -8.69
CA ILE A 130 -1.51 1.34 -8.07
C ILE A 130 -0.16 1.24 -7.37
N TYR A 131 0.68 2.24 -7.60
CA TYR A 131 2.03 2.34 -7.05
C TYR A 131 2.02 3.36 -5.92
N VAL A 132 2.36 2.91 -4.71
CA VAL A 132 2.32 3.71 -3.49
C VAL A 132 3.72 4.17 -3.10
N TRP A 133 3.82 5.43 -2.71
CA TRP A 133 5.04 6.06 -2.20
C TRP A 133 4.75 6.73 -0.85
N VAL A 134 5.65 6.58 0.12
CA VAL A 134 5.58 7.27 1.41
C VAL A 134 6.85 8.08 1.62
N SER A 135 6.73 9.37 1.93
CA SER A 135 7.84 10.25 2.27
C SER A 135 7.68 10.82 3.68
N ALA A 136 8.79 11.01 4.38
CA ALA A 136 8.82 11.80 5.61
C ALA A 136 8.75 13.28 5.23
N TYR A 137 8.07 14.09 6.05
CA TYR A 137 7.76 15.49 5.76
C TYR A 137 8.08 16.39 6.95
N GLN A 138 8.53 17.61 6.65
CA GLN A 138 8.66 18.72 7.60
C GLN A 138 7.87 19.93 7.09
N ILE A 139 7.09 20.57 7.96
CA ILE A 139 6.29 21.74 7.60
C ILE A 139 7.16 22.98 7.34
N THR A 140 8.28 23.11 8.04
CA THR A 140 9.18 24.26 7.90
C THR A 140 10.61 23.74 7.80
N PRO A 141 11.28 23.83 6.64
CA PRO A 141 10.98 24.70 5.49
C PRO A 141 10.20 24.02 4.33
N GLN A 142 9.17 23.20 4.62
CA GLN A 142 8.43 22.41 3.60
C GLN A 142 9.32 21.52 2.76
N LEU A 143 9.87 20.49 3.39
CA LEU A 143 10.76 19.54 2.73
C LEU A 143 10.26 18.12 2.96
N GLU A 144 10.61 17.27 2.01
CA GLU A 144 10.34 15.84 2.08
C GLU A 144 11.64 15.07 1.93
N SER A 145 11.65 13.85 2.46
CA SER A 145 12.67 12.92 2.08
C SER A 145 12.57 12.55 0.59
N TYR A 146 13.71 12.55 -0.09
CA TYR A 146 13.83 12.23 -1.52
C TYR A 146 14.69 10.99 -1.71
N TYR A 147 14.22 10.04 -2.53
CA TYR A 147 14.93 8.78 -2.80
C TYR A 147 14.72 8.32 -4.24
N TYR A 148 15.53 7.35 -4.67
CA TYR A 148 15.40 6.72 -5.99
C TYR A 148 14.29 5.66 -6.02
N TYR A 149 13.57 5.59 -7.12
CA TYR A 149 12.31 4.85 -7.29
C TYR A 149 12.36 3.36 -6.91
N ASP A 150 13.44 2.66 -7.23
CA ASP A 150 13.46 1.20 -7.35
C ASP A 150 13.24 0.42 -6.04
N ASN A 151 13.48 1.01 -4.87
CA ASN A 151 13.42 0.29 -3.58
C ASN A 151 12.26 0.69 -2.67
N PHE A 152 11.50 1.74 -3.01
CA PHE A 152 10.63 2.42 -2.03
C PHE A 152 9.18 2.57 -2.46
N VAL A 153 8.91 2.27 -3.73
CA VAL A 153 7.56 2.15 -4.25
C VAL A 153 7.10 0.70 -4.12
N LYS A 154 5.88 0.51 -3.62
CA LYS A 154 5.23 -0.81 -3.62
C LYS A 154 3.96 -0.73 -4.44
N MET A 155 3.77 -1.76 -5.27
CA MET A 155 2.56 -1.91 -6.07
C MET A 155 1.52 -2.73 -5.28
N GLY A 156 0.27 -2.32 -5.37
CA GLY A 156 -0.89 -3.13 -5.00
C GLY A 156 -2.00 -2.91 -6.01
N THR A 157 -2.92 -3.86 -6.11
CA THR A 157 -4.02 -3.79 -7.08
C THR A 157 -5.33 -4.00 -6.35
N PRO A 158 -6.18 -2.95 -6.19
CA PRO A 158 -7.52 -3.08 -5.61
C PRO A 158 -8.29 -4.22 -6.24
N ARG A 159 -9.17 -4.86 -5.48
CA ARG A 159 -9.88 -6.05 -5.92
C ARG A 159 -11.22 -6.20 -5.21
N PRO A 160 -12.24 -6.78 -5.85
CA PRO A 160 -13.50 -7.07 -5.21
C PRO A 160 -13.33 -8.07 -4.06
N GLU A 161 -14.08 -7.86 -2.99
CA GLU A 161 -14.12 -8.74 -1.81
C GLU A 161 -15.57 -8.94 -1.35
N ALA A 162 -15.88 -10.15 -0.92
CA ALA A 162 -17.14 -10.49 -0.27
C ALA A 162 -16.79 -11.03 1.11
N LEU A 163 -17.30 -10.37 2.14
CA LEU A 163 -16.98 -10.67 3.54
C LEU A 163 -18.19 -11.29 4.22
N ASN A 164 -17.92 -12.18 5.18
CA ASN A 164 -18.92 -12.80 6.05
C ASN A 164 -20.07 -13.48 5.29
N GLN A 165 -19.73 -14.19 4.21
CA GLN A 165 -20.71 -14.87 3.37
C GLN A 165 -20.96 -16.29 3.90
N THR A 166 -22.23 -16.68 4.02
CA THR A 166 -22.60 -18.05 4.37
C THR A 166 -22.83 -18.85 3.10
N ILE A 167 -22.12 -19.97 2.97
CA ILE A 167 -22.19 -20.86 1.81
C ILE A 167 -22.67 -22.24 2.28
N THR A 168 -23.68 -22.77 1.61
CA THR A 168 -24.21 -24.12 1.85
C THR A 168 -23.72 -25.09 0.76
N PRO A 169 -23.65 -26.40 1.05
CA PRO A 169 -23.22 -27.41 0.08
C PRO A 169 -23.97 -27.34 -1.24
N ASN A 170 -23.27 -27.73 -2.30
CA ASN A 170 -23.68 -27.71 -3.70
C ASN A 170 -23.77 -26.32 -4.36
N ASN A 171 -23.42 -25.24 -3.64
CA ASN A 171 -23.31 -23.90 -4.20
C ASN A 171 -21.87 -23.52 -4.57
N ASN A 172 -21.75 -22.66 -5.58
CA ASN A 172 -20.49 -22.10 -6.01
C ASN A 172 -20.18 -20.83 -5.19
N ILE A 173 -18.91 -20.64 -4.88
CA ILE A 173 -18.37 -19.37 -4.42
C ILE A 173 -17.98 -18.59 -5.67
N ASN A 174 -18.69 -17.50 -5.96
CA ASN A 174 -18.54 -16.73 -7.19
C ASN A 174 -18.15 -15.28 -6.89
N MET A 175 -17.24 -14.72 -7.68
CA MET A 175 -16.88 -13.30 -7.66
C MET A 175 -16.78 -12.75 -9.08
N ASP A 176 -17.53 -11.69 -9.37
CA ASP A 176 -17.58 -11.02 -10.68
C ASP A 176 -17.79 -11.99 -11.86
N GLY A 177 -18.76 -12.90 -11.74
CA GLY A 177 -19.12 -13.83 -12.81
C GLY A 177 -18.08 -14.93 -13.07
N ARG A 178 -17.19 -15.19 -12.12
CA ARG A 178 -16.24 -16.30 -12.14
C ARG A 178 -16.35 -17.11 -10.85
N ASP A 179 -16.49 -18.42 -11.00
CA ASP A 179 -16.51 -19.34 -9.87
C ASP A 179 -15.08 -19.57 -9.36
N LEU A 180 -14.90 -19.54 -8.05
CA LEU A 180 -13.64 -19.80 -7.36
C LEU A 180 -13.53 -21.26 -6.93
N ALA A 181 -14.60 -21.80 -6.37
CA ALA A 181 -14.72 -23.18 -5.92
C ALA A 181 -16.20 -23.53 -5.74
N ARG A 182 -16.50 -24.82 -5.67
CA ARG A 182 -17.81 -25.33 -5.24
C ARG A 182 -17.68 -25.95 -3.85
N LEU A 183 -18.59 -25.62 -2.94
CA LEU A 183 -18.67 -26.31 -1.66
C LEU A 183 -19.45 -27.60 -1.85
N ILE A 184 -18.90 -28.73 -1.42
CA ILE A 184 -19.59 -30.03 -1.46
C ILE A 184 -19.55 -30.69 -0.07
N ASP A 185 -20.53 -31.55 0.21
CA ASP A 185 -20.52 -32.49 1.33
C ASP A 185 -20.23 -33.89 0.79
N SER A 186 -19.20 -34.54 1.34
CA SER A 186 -18.87 -35.92 1.05
C SER A 186 -18.70 -36.68 2.36
N GLY A 187 -19.68 -37.52 2.68
CA GLY A 187 -19.65 -38.35 3.89
C GLY A 187 -19.74 -37.56 5.21
N GLY A 188 -20.44 -36.42 5.23
CA GLY A 188 -20.58 -35.57 6.42
C GLY A 188 -19.39 -34.65 6.66
N VAL A 189 -18.54 -34.46 5.65
CA VAL A 189 -17.35 -33.60 5.69
C VAL A 189 -17.39 -32.68 4.48
N LEU A 190 -17.14 -31.39 4.72
CA LEU A 190 -17.13 -30.38 3.67
C LEU A 190 -15.80 -30.33 2.92
N TYR A 191 -15.87 -30.20 1.60
CA TYR A 191 -14.73 -30.01 0.72
C TYR A 191 -14.97 -28.85 -0.24
N PHE A 192 -13.89 -28.15 -0.60
CA PHE A 192 -13.87 -27.32 -1.79
C PHE A 192 -13.49 -28.17 -2.99
N GLN A 193 -14.38 -28.20 -3.97
CA GLN A 193 -14.17 -28.81 -5.26
C GLN A 193 -13.80 -27.76 -6.30
N ASN A 194 -12.87 -28.13 -7.19
CA ASN A 194 -12.49 -27.28 -8.33
C ASN A 194 -13.66 -27.12 -9.31
N VAL A 195 -13.79 -25.93 -9.84
CA VAL A 195 -14.75 -25.53 -10.88
C VAL A 195 -13.99 -25.16 -12.15
N GLY A 196 -14.68 -24.88 -13.26
CA GLY A 196 -14.06 -24.75 -14.59
C GLY A 196 -12.70 -24.03 -14.61
N ASN A 197 -11.64 -24.76 -15.00
CA ASN A 197 -10.25 -24.31 -15.08
C ASN A 197 -9.63 -23.75 -13.78
N THR A 198 -10.21 -24.05 -12.61
CA THR A 198 -9.62 -23.70 -11.33
C THR A 198 -8.70 -24.80 -10.82
N SER A 199 -7.69 -24.39 -10.07
CA SER A 199 -6.84 -25.25 -9.24
C SER A 199 -6.67 -24.56 -7.89
N MET A 200 -6.51 -25.34 -6.83
CA MET A 200 -6.50 -24.82 -5.46
C MET A 200 -5.32 -25.32 -4.66
N MET A 201 -4.91 -24.53 -3.67
CA MET A 201 -3.99 -24.95 -2.62
C MET A 201 -4.47 -24.42 -1.27
N VAL A 202 -4.14 -25.15 -0.21
CA VAL A 202 -4.42 -24.73 1.17
C VAL A 202 -3.14 -24.22 1.81
N VAL A 203 -3.27 -23.13 2.56
CA VAL A 203 -2.18 -22.49 3.30
C VAL A 203 -2.65 -22.07 4.69
N SER A 204 -1.69 -21.85 5.59
CA SER A 204 -1.98 -21.20 6.87
C SER A 204 -2.39 -19.75 6.63
N GLY A 205 -3.44 -19.32 7.31
CA GLY A 205 -3.91 -17.94 7.28
C GLY A 205 -4.95 -17.71 8.37
N THR A 206 -5.04 -16.46 8.79
CA THR A 206 -5.94 -15.90 9.81
C THR A 206 -6.91 -14.87 9.22
N SER A 207 -6.67 -14.41 7.99
CA SER A 207 -7.55 -13.48 7.28
C SER A 207 -7.39 -13.55 5.76
N LEU A 208 -8.27 -12.86 5.04
CA LEU A 208 -8.16 -12.63 3.61
C LEU A 208 -6.95 -11.76 3.20
N ASN A 209 -6.44 -10.98 4.17
CA ASN A 209 -5.33 -10.04 4.02
C ASN A 209 -3.97 -10.74 4.18
N ASP A 210 -3.96 -12.04 4.48
CA ASP A 210 -2.75 -12.84 4.51
C ASP A 210 -2.32 -13.22 3.10
N ILE A 211 -1.00 -13.40 2.92
CA ILE A 211 -0.34 -13.72 1.64
C ILE A 211 -0.65 -12.67 0.57
N VAL A 212 0.12 -11.58 0.55
CA VAL A 212 -0.08 -10.49 -0.43
C VAL A 212 0.38 -10.86 -1.84
N VAL A 213 1.38 -11.75 -1.91
CA VAL A 213 1.88 -12.30 -3.17
C VAL A 213 1.67 -13.81 -3.12
N PRO A 214 0.81 -14.38 -3.98
CA PRO A 214 0.62 -15.83 -3.97
C PRO A 214 1.86 -16.52 -4.55
N PRO A 215 2.05 -17.80 -4.25
CA PRO A 215 2.96 -18.63 -5.04
C PRO A 215 2.40 -18.82 -6.45
N GLU A 216 3.29 -18.98 -7.42
CA GLU A 216 2.91 -19.30 -8.81
C GLU A 216 2.55 -20.78 -9.02
N ASN A 217 3.09 -21.64 -8.15
CA ASN A 217 3.05 -23.09 -8.20
C ASN A 217 2.47 -23.69 -6.91
N GLY A 218 2.09 -24.97 -6.95
CA GLY A 218 1.57 -25.71 -5.79
C GLY A 218 0.05 -25.88 -5.77
N TYR A 219 -0.66 -25.36 -6.77
CA TYR A 219 -2.09 -25.57 -6.96
C TYR A 219 -2.35 -26.96 -7.53
N GLY A 220 -3.34 -27.66 -6.98
CA GLY A 220 -3.76 -28.99 -7.41
C GLY A 220 -5.25 -29.04 -7.73
N ASN A 221 -5.66 -30.15 -8.35
CA ASN A 221 -7.03 -30.37 -8.81
C ASN A 221 -7.85 -31.28 -7.87
N ILE A 222 -7.26 -31.70 -6.74
CA ILE A 222 -7.95 -32.52 -5.75
C ILE A 222 -8.92 -31.68 -4.92
N ASP A 223 -9.99 -32.31 -4.45
CA ASP A 223 -10.91 -31.68 -3.50
C ASP A 223 -10.20 -31.46 -2.16
N LEU A 224 -10.29 -30.25 -1.62
CA LEU A 224 -9.60 -29.87 -0.38
C LEU A 224 -10.59 -29.80 0.76
N GLN A 225 -10.34 -30.55 1.83
CA GLN A 225 -11.20 -30.51 3.03
C GLN A 225 -11.27 -29.09 3.58
N VAL A 226 -12.49 -28.62 3.85
CA VAL A 226 -12.74 -27.30 4.43
C VAL A 226 -12.46 -27.31 5.92
N LYS A 227 -11.63 -26.39 6.38
CA LYS A 227 -11.24 -26.23 7.78
C LYS A 227 -11.38 -24.76 8.17
N ALA A 228 -11.94 -24.51 9.35
CA ALA A 228 -11.97 -23.16 9.90
C ALA A 228 -10.54 -22.62 10.12
N ASN A 229 -10.39 -21.30 10.05
CA ASN A 229 -9.11 -20.60 10.19
C ASN A 229 -8.05 -21.12 9.20
N ARG A 230 -8.47 -21.28 7.95
CA ARG A 230 -7.60 -21.64 6.83
C ARG A 230 -7.88 -20.76 5.63
N LEU A 231 -6.82 -20.53 4.87
CA LEU A 231 -6.85 -19.80 3.62
C LEU A 231 -6.66 -20.79 2.49
N TYR A 232 -7.49 -20.66 1.47
CA TYR A 232 -7.44 -21.44 0.25
C TYR A 232 -7.12 -20.46 -0.87
N LEU A 233 -6.03 -20.70 -1.58
CA LEU A 233 -5.64 -19.92 -2.74
C LEU A 233 -6.17 -20.62 -3.98
N ILE A 234 -6.71 -19.85 -4.91
CA ILE A 234 -7.33 -20.33 -6.14
C ILE A 234 -6.55 -19.73 -7.30
N LYS A 235 -6.20 -20.56 -8.28
CA LYS A 235 -5.67 -20.15 -9.58
C LYS A 235 -6.66 -20.56 -10.66
N ILE A 236 -7.12 -19.59 -11.44
CA ILE A 236 -8.02 -19.78 -12.57
C ILE A 236 -7.20 -19.59 -13.85
N THR A 237 -7.19 -20.59 -14.72
CA THR A 237 -6.45 -20.52 -15.99
C THR A 237 -7.41 -20.33 -17.15
N ASP A 238 -7.21 -19.28 -17.94
CA ASP A 238 -8.04 -18.98 -19.12
C ASP A 238 -7.12 -18.69 -20.31
N GLY A 239 -6.89 -19.72 -21.14
CA GLY A 239 -5.84 -19.71 -22.16
C GLY A 239 -4.46 -19.47 -21.55
N ASN A 240 -3.79 -18.39 -21.96
CA ASN A 240 -2.47 -17.99 -21.45
C ASN A 240 -2.54 -17.06 -20.23
N ASN A 241 -3.74 -16.78 -19.72
CA ASN A 241 -3.93 -15.88 -18.60
C ASN A 241 -4.16 -16.67 -17.31
N ALA A 242 -3.47 -16.26 -16.24
CA ALA A 242 -3.73 -16.72 -14.89
C ALA A 242 -4.43 -15.62 -14.08
N TYR A 243 -5.53 -15.96 -13.44
CA TYR A 243 -6.17 -15.13 -12.42
C TYR A 243 -6.07 -15.85 -11.10
N TYR A 244 -6.17 -15.10 -10.01
CA TYR A 244 -5.98 -15.66 -8.69
C TYR A 244 -7.04 -15.13 -7.74
N GLY A 245 -7.44 -15.97 -6.79
CA GLY A 245 -8.42 -15.65 -5.77
C GLY A 245 -8.04 -16.25 -4.44
N LYS A 246 -8.77 -15.85 -3.39
CA LYS A 246 -8.62 -16.41 -2.05
C LYS A 246 -9.98 -16.67 -1.45
N ILE A 247 -10.08 -17.74 -0.67
CA ILE A 247 -11.20 -18.03 0.22
C ILE A 247 -10.62 -18.23 1.61
N TYR A 248 -10.95 -17.34 2.54
CA TYR A 248 -10.66 -17.52 3.96
C TYR A 248 -11.90 -18.07 4.66
N VAL A 249 -11.74 -19.20 5.36
CA VAL A 249 -12.83 -19.86 6.07
C VAL A 249 -12.83 -19.41 7.52
N ARG A 250 -13.82 -18.59 7.90
CA ARG A 250 -14.00 -18.11 9.28
C ARG A 250 -14.46 -19.23 10.20
N SER A 251 -15.49 -19.95 9.77
CA SER A 251 -16.09 -21.04 10.56
C SER A 251 -16.69 -22.12 9.67
N VAL A 252 -16.81 -23.31 10.25
CA VAL A 252 -17.47 -24.49 9.66
C VAL A 252 -18.59 -24.92 10.60
N ASN A 253 -19.83 -24.89 10.13
CA ASN A 253 -21.02 -25.16 10.93
C ASN A 253 -21.51 -26.61 10.67
N GLY A 254 -20.68 -27.57 11.06
CA GLY A 254 -20.86 -28.98 10.71
C GLY A 254 -20.79 -29.21 9.20
N ALA A 255 -21.61 -30.14 8.69
CA ALA A 255 -21.74 -30.43 7.25
C ALA A 255 -22.76 -29.54 6.52
N SER A 256 -23.36 -28.55 7.22
CA SER A 256 -24.50 -27.78 6.68
C SER A 256 -24.09 -26.51 5.95
N SER A 257 -23.01 -25.85 6.39
CA SER A 257 -22.57 -24.57 5.87
C SER A 257 -21.19 -24.17 6.37
N ILE A 258 -20.62 -23.17 5.72
CA ILE A 258 -19.44 -22.43 6.17
C ILE A 258 -19.70 -20.94 6.13
N THR A 259 -18.92 -20.18 6.90
CA THR A 259 -18.82 -18.73 6.77
C THR A 259 -17.45 -18.37 6.22
N VAL A 260 -17.41 -17.61 5.13
CA VAL A 260 -16.18 -17.29 4.39
C VAL A 260 -16.06 -15.81 4.08
N ASP A 261 -14.81 -15.36 3.95
CA ASP A 261 -14.45 -14.15 3.20
C ASP A 261 -13.76 -14.60 1.91
N TYR A 262 -14.04 -13.96 0.78
CA TYR A 262 -13.38 -14.32 -0.47
C TYR A 262 -13.24 -13.15 -1.43
N CYS A 263 -12.34 -13.31 -2.39
CA CYS A 263 -11.91 -12.25 -3.30
C CYS A 263 -11.28 -12.86 -4.55
N ARG A 264 -11.16 -12.04 -5.60
CA ARG A 264 -10.52 -12.42 -6.86
C ARG A 264 -9.82 -11.22 -7.46
N GLN A 265 -8.63 -11.44 -8.01
CA GLN A 265 -8.00 -10.47 -8.90
C GLN A 265 -8.72 -10.47 -10.24
N THR A 266 -9.24 -9.32 -10.65
CA THR A 266 -10.01 -9.17 -11.88
C THR A 266 -9.13 -9.11 -13.12
N SER A 267 -7.88 -8.67 -12.96
CA SER A 267 -6.87 -8.58 -14.02
C SER A 267 -5.97 -9.81 -14.08
N ALA A 268 -5.60 -10.20 -15.30
CA ALA A 268 -4.75 -11.37 -15.55
C ALA A 268 -3.29 -11.12 -15.15
N ASN A 269 -2.61 -12.19 -14.74
CA ASN A 269 -1.16 -12.27 -14.52
C ASN A 269 -0.61 -11.27 -13.50
N ILE A 270 -1.47 -10.81 -12.59
CA ILE A 270 -1.06 -9.97 -11.45
C ILE A 270 -0.85 -10.89 -10.25
N LEU A 271 0.34 -10.85 -9.66
CA LEU A 271 0.72 -11.59 -8.45
C LEU A 271 0.66 -10.74 -7.18
N SER A 272 -0.08 -9.63 -7.17
CA SER A 272 -0.32 -8.84 -5.96
C SER A 272 -1.81 -8.78 -5.63
N TYR A 273 -2.20 -9.19 -4.42
CA TYR A 273 -3.57 -9.07 -3.88
C TYR A 273 -3.61 -8.77 -2.40
#